data_AF-A0A7Y4RMA1-F1
#
_entry.id   AF-A0A7Y4RMA1-F1
#
_cell.length_a   1.000
_cell.length_b   1.000
_cell.length_c   1.000
_cell.angle_alpha   90.00
_cell.angle_beta   90.00
_cell.angle_gamma   90.00
#
_symmetry.space_group_name_H-M   'P 1'
#
loop_
_entity.id
_entity.type
_entity.pdbx_description
1 polymer ?
#
loop_
_entity_poly.entity_id
_entity_poly.type
_entity_poly.pdbx_seq_one_letter_code
_entity_poly.pdbx_strand_id
1 'polypeptide(L)'
;MSLATTVFLGLGLSARHAAALSVTAATGRRRVRATEVAYPIPATDGTTIDKDNQLILVRYQGALYAFALSCPHQNTALRWLNEDNRFQCSKHKSKYEPDGKFISGRATRHMDRLPIRTDGSQVYVDPDRVFESDKDAAGWAAAMVKV
;
A
#
# COMPACT_ATOMS: atom_id res chain seq x y z
N MET A 1 15.70 18.34 -63.28
CA MET A 1 14.48 18.24 -62.48
C MET A 1 14.69 17.18 -61.41
N SER A 2 14.55 17.59 -60.15
CA SER A 2 14.43 16.82 -58.88
C SER A 2 15.49 15.81 -58.44
N LEU A 3 16.26 16.21 -57.41
CA LEU A 3 16.83 15.36 -56.37
C LEU A 3 15.74 15.05 -55.33
N ALA A 4 15.59 13.79 -54.93
CA ALA A 4 14.76 13.40 -53.78
C ALA A 4 15.66 12.78 -52.71
N THR A 5 15.81 13.49 -51.59
CA THR A 5 16.51 13.02 -50.39
C THR A 5 15.47 12.49 -49.41
N THR A 6 15.51 11.20 -49.12
CA THR A 6 14.60 10.58 -48.14
C THR A 6 15.27 10.56 -46.77
N VAL A 7 14.68 11.24 -45.80
CA VAL A 7 15.06 11.18 -44.38
C VAL A 7 14.09 10.24 -43.67
N PHE A 8 14.60 9.16 -43.06
CA PHE A 8 13.83 8.33 -42.14
C PHE A 8 14.14 8.75 -40.70
N LEU A 9 13.15 9.34 -40.02
CA LEU A 9 13.17 9.60 -38.59
C LEU A 9 12.93 8.28 -37.84
N GLY A 10 13.92 7.81 -37.08
CA GLY A 10 13.76 6.69 -36.15
C GLY A 10 12.95 7.13 -34.93
N LEU A 11 11.74 6.58 -34.75
CA LEU A 11 11.01 6.69 -33.49
C LEU A 11 11.61 5.71 -32.48
N GLY A 12 12.32 6.25 -31.48
CA GLY A 12 12.72 5.49 -30.30
C GLY A 12 11.53 5.20 -29.40
N LEU A 13 11.12 3.93 -29.31
CA LEU A 13 10.20 3.48 -28.26
C LEU A 13 11.00 3.33 -26.95
N SER A 14 10.87 4.31 -26.06
CA SER A 14 11.31 4.17 -24.68
C SER A 14 10.38 3.18 -23.96
N ALA A 15 10.86 1.95 -23.74
CA ALA A 15 10.17 0.95 -22.92
C ALA A 15 10.13 1.43 -21.46
N ARG A 16 8.98 1.96 -21.05
CA ARG A 16 8.72 2.29 -19.64
C ARG A 16 8.58 0.97 -18.89
N HIS A 17 9.59 0.65 -18.08
CA HIS A 17 9.57 -0.50 -17.18
C HIS A 17 8.59 -0.20 -16.04
N ALA A 18 7.34 -0.65 -16.21
CA ALA A 18 6.39 -0.73 -15.12
C ALA A 18 6.73 -1.98 -14.29
N ALA A 19 7.52 -1.79 -13.24
CA ALA A 19 7.71 -2.84 -12.24
C ALA A 19 6.35 -3.04 -11.53
N ALA A 20 5.65 -4.12 -11.87
CA ALA A 20 4.44 -4.52 -11.19
C ALA A 20 4.78 -5.03 -9.78
N LEU A 21 4.17 -4.42 -8.77
CA LEU A 21 4.32 -4.81 -7.37
C LEU A 21 3.68 -6.19 -7.16
N SER A 22 4.40 -7.12 -6.51
CA SER A 22 3.89 -8.45 -6.23
C SER A 22 2.94 -8.44 -5.02
N VAL A 23 1.83 -9.19 -5.13
CA VAL A 23 0.93 -9.46 -4.01
C VAL A 23 1.22 -10.86 -3.48
N THR A 24 1.74 -10.94 -2.26
CA THR A 24 1.96 -12.22 -1.58
C THR A 24 0.89 -12.39 -0.51
N ALA A 25 0.19 -13.53 -0.52
CA ALA A 25 -0.66 -13.92 0.59
C ALA A 25 0.23 -14.56 1.68
N ALA A 26 0.29 -13.94 2.86
CA ALA A 26 1.00 -14.47 4.02
C ALA A 26 0.10 -14.37 5.25
N THR A 27 0.08 -15.43 6.07
CA THR A 27 -0.56 -15.44 7.39
C THR A 27 0.47 -15.03 8.45
N GLY A 28 0.23 -13.91 9.14
CA GLY A 28 1.09 -13.45 10.22
C GLY A 28 1.11 -14.42 11.41
N ARG A 29 2.25 -14.50 12.12
CA ARG A 29 2.37 -15.27 13.38
C ARG A 29 2.18 -14.31 14.56
N ARG A 30 1.11 -14.49 15.35
CA ARG A 30 0.82 -13.66 16.54
C ARG A 30 1.63 -14.11 17.76
N ARG A 31 2.70 -13.40 18.16
CA ARG A 31 3.29 -13.39 19.53
C ARG A 31 4.30 -12.24 19.73
N VAL A 32 4.23 -11.55 20.89
CA VAL A 32 5.29 -11.15 21.87
C VAL A 32 4.77 -10.06 22.83
N ARG A 33 3.82 -9.22 22.40
CA ARG A 33 2.87 -8.46 23.25
C ARG A 33 1.46 -8.88 22.83
N ALA A 34 0.49 -8.96 23.74
CA ALA A 34 -0.77 -9.69 23.53
C ALA A 34 -1.58 -9.35 22.24
N THR A 35 -1.29 -8.20 21.61
CA THR A 35 -2.01 -7.66 20.46
C THR A 35 -1.24 -7.71 19.13
N GLU A 36 0.10 -7.83 19.11
CA GLU A 36 0.87 -7.68 17.88
C GLU A 36 0.96 -8.96 17.01
N VAL A 37 0.96 -8.76 15.69
CA VAL A 37 1.18 -9.79 14.65
C VAL A 37 2.51 -9.53 13.95
N ALA A 38 3.32 -10.59 13.77
CA ALA A 38 4.64 -10.49 13.15
C ALA A 38 4.64 -10.98 11.69
N TYR A 39 5.37 -10.26 10.84
CA TYR A 39 5.62 -10.58 9.44
C TYR A 39 7.11 -10.37 9.11
N PRO A 40 7.69 -11.12 8.17
CA PRO A 40 9.00 -10.79 7.63
C PRO A 40 8.93 -9.44 6.89
N ILE A 41 9.99 -8.62 7.00
CA ILE A 41 10.09 -7.38 6.21
C ILE A 41 10.16 -7.74 4.72
N PRO A 42 9.24 -7.24 3.86
CA PRO A 42 9.29 -7.48 2.42
C PRO A 42 10.60 -6.96 1.82
N ALA A 43 11.22 -7.76 0.95
CA ALA A 43 12.48 -7.41 0.28
C ALA A 43 12.31 -6.35 -0.81
N THR A 44 11.15 -6.31 -1.45
CA THR A 44 10.79 -5.37 -2.51
C THR A 44 9.52 -4.64 -2.14
N ASP A 45 9.28 -3.50 -2.80
CA ASP A 45 7.98 -2.84 -2.73
C ASP A 45 6.87 -3.85 -3.10
N GLY A 46 5.73 -3.75 -2.41
CA GLY A 46 4.65 -4.71 -2.55
C GLY A 46 3.57 -4.55 -1.50
N THR A 47 2.51 -5.35 -1.65
CA THR A 47 1.37 -5.39 -0.72
C THR A 47 1.11 -6.82 -0.28
N THR A 48 0.97 -7.01 1.03
CA THR A 48 0.52 -8.26 1.66
C THR A 48 -0.84 -7.99 2.29
N ILE A 49 -1.86 -8.77 1.91
CA ILE A 49 -3.21 -8.67 2.49
C ILE A 49 -3.44 -9.88 3.39
N ASP A 50 -3.52 -9.64 4.70
CA ASP A 50 -3.86 -10.65 5.70
C ASP A 50 -5.32 -10.46 6.14
N LYS A 51 -6.19 -11.32 5.62
CA LYS A 51 -7.63 -11.28 5.94
C LYS A 51 -7.92 -11.84 7.32
N ASP A 52 -7.08 -12.72 7.86
CA ASP A 52 -7.33 -13.31 9.17
C ASP A 52 -7.09 -12.27 10.27
N ASN A 53 -6.07 -11.42 10.07
CA ASN A 53 -5.75 -10.30 10.96
C ASN A 53 -6.37 -8.95 10.51
N GLN A 54 -7.23 -8.95 9.49
CA GLN A 54 -7.94 -7.78 8.96
C GLN A 54 -7.02 -6.57 8.65
N LEU A 55 -5.82 -6.83 8.09
CA LEU A 55 -4.84 -5.79 7.81
C LEU A 55 -4.15 -5.93 6.45
N ILE A 56 -3.50 -4.85 6.04
CA ILE A 56 -2.70 -4.74 4.83
C ILE A 56 -1.32 -4.23 5.23
N LEU A 57 -0.27 -4.98 4.91
CA LEU A 57 1.12 -4.56 5.05
C LEU A 57 1.66 -4.12 3.69
N VAL A 58 2.26 -2.94 3.62
CA VAL A 58 2.79 -2.37 2.38
C VAL A 58 4.25 -1.98 2.56
N ARG A 59 5.10 -2.36 1.61
CA ARG A 59 6.41 -1.73 1.40
C ARG A 59 6.31 -0.83 0.18
N TYR A 60 6.66 0.43 0.32
CA TYR A 60 6.64 1.39 -0.78
C TYR A 60 7.69 2.48 -0.56
N GLN A 61 8.60 2.64 -1.53
CA GLN A 61 9.61 3.71 -1.56
C GLN A 61 10.45 3.80 -0.26
N GLY A 62 10.97 2.66 0.20
CA GLY A 62 11.83 2.59 1.40
C GLY A 62 11.09 2.85 2.72
N ALA A 63 9.79 2.57 2.75
CA ALA A 63 8.99 2.64 3.97
C ALA A 63 8.00 1.48 4.05
N LEU A 64 7.73 1.04 5.28
CA LEU A 64 6.67 0.12 5.63
C LEU A 64 5.48 0.89 6.19
N TYR A 65 4.29 0.47 5.77
CA TYR A 65 3.01 0.93 6.27
C TYR A 65 2.15 -0.27 6.61
N ALA A 66 1.33 -0.14 7.65
CA ALA A 66 0.29 -1.10 7.94
C ALA A 66 -1.05 -0.38 7.98
N PHE A 67 -2.06 -0.96 7.34
CA PHE A 67 -3.40 -0.39 7.25
C PHE A 67 -4.45 -1.38 7.71
N ALA A 68 -5.56 -0.88 8.25
CA ALA A 68 -6.76 -1.70 8.38
C ALA A 68 -7.24 -2.13 6.98
N LEU A 69 -7.71 -3.36 6.85
CA LEU A 69 -8.27 -3.86 5.58
C LEU A 69 -9.58 -3.14 5.22
N SER A 70 -10.26 -2.57 6.21
CA SER A 70 -11.54 -1.86 6.06
C SER A 70 -11.38 -0.50 5.36
N CYS A 71 -12.24 -0.25 4.37
CA CYS A 71 -12.41 1.09 3.82
C CYS A 71 -13.01 2.03 4.88
N PRO A 72 -12.40 3.21 5.14
CA PRO A 72 -12.87 4.20 6.12
C PRO A 72 -14.33 4.66 5.96
N HIS A 73 -14.93 4.46 4.79
CA HIS A 73 -16.31 4.85 4.53
C HIS A 73 -17.33 3.95 5.24
N GLN A 74 -17.28 2.64 4.98
CA GLN A 74 -18.30 1.66 5.44
C GLN A 74 -17.71 0.24 5.56
N ASN A 75 -16.47 0.14 6.02
CA ASN A 75 -15.78 -1.09 6.41
C ASN A 75 -15.75 -2.23 5.36
N THR A 76 -15.91 -1.89 4.09
CA THR A 76 -15.72 -2.87 3.00
C THR A 76 -14.24 -3.10 2.79
N ALA A 77 -13.81 -4.36 2.71
CA ALA A 77 -12.41 -4.71 2.45
C ALA A 77 -11.88 -4.03 1.17
N LEU A 78 -10.74 -3.37 1.31
CA LEU A 78 -10.00 -2.75 0.21
C LEU A 78 -9.31 -3.82 -0.64
N ARG A 79 -9.13 -3.49 -1.93
CA ARG A 79 -8.41 -4.34 -2.88
C ARG A 79 -7.24 -3.57 -3.44
N TRP A 80 -6.11 -4.25 -3.60
CA TRP A 80 -5.01 -3.73 -4.40
C TRP A 80 -5.29 -3.98 -5.89
N LEU A 81 -5.06 -2.97 -6.73
CA LEU A 81 -5.17 -3.07 -8.18
C LEU A 81 -3.78 -2.89 -8.79
N ASN A 82 -3.18 -3.99 -9.26
CA ASN A 82 -1.80 -4.00 -9.77
C ASN A 82 -1.59 -3.07 -10.96
N GLU A 83 -2.52 -3.05 -11.91
CA GLU A 83 -2.41 -2.24 -13.14
C GLU A 83 -2.37 -0.73 -12.83
N ASP A 84 -2.96 -0.35 -11.71
CA ASP A 84 -3.16 1.04 -11.31
C ASP A 84 -2.24 1.47 -10.16
N ASN A 85 -1.52 0.53 -9.55
CA ASN A 85 -0.74 0.72 -8.32
C ASN A 85 -1.50 1.48 -7.22
N ARG A 86 -2.75 1.07 -6.95
CA ARG A 86 -3.59 1.73 -5.95
C ARG A 86 -4.49 0.76 -5.20
N PHE A 87 -4.96 1.19 -4.04
CA PHE A 87 -6.09 0.55 -3.38
C PHE A 87 -7.42 1.07 -3.91
N GLN A 88 -8.42 0.19 -3.99
CA GLN A 88 -9.78 0.56 -4.37
C GLN A 88 -10.85 -0.24 -3.61
N CYS A 89 -11.85 0.47 -3.07
CA CYS A 89 -13.05 -0.12 -2.49
C CYS A 89 -14.00 -0.62 -3.59
N SER A 90 -14.48 -1.86 -3.49
CA SER A 90 -15.35 -2.44 -4.51
C SER A 90 -16.76 -1.84 -4.55
N LYS A 91 -17.29 -1.32 -3.42
CA LYS A 91 -18.65 -0.76 -3.34
C LYS A 91 -18.75 0.63 -3.95
N HIS A 92 -18.13 1.62 -3.32
CA HIS A 92 -18.27 3.04 -3.70
C HIS A 92 -17.01 3.64 -4.32
N LYS A 93 -16.07 2.78 -4.74
CA LYS A 93 -14.90 3.15 -5.56
C LYS A 93 -13.99 4.19 -4.92
N SER A 94 -13.93 4.27 -3.59
CA SER A 94 -12.87 5.03 -2.91
C SER A 94 -11.50 4.49 -3.30
N LYS A 95 -10.59 5.37 -3.70
CA LYS A 95 -9.25 5.08 -4.20
C LYS A 95 -8.20 5.68 -3.29
N TYR A 96 -7.08 4.97 -3.11
CA TYR A 96 -5.98 5.39 -2.26
C TYR A 96 -4.63 5.05 -2.88
N GLU A 97 -3.65 5.92 -2.66
CA GLU A 97 -2.24 5.71 -3.00
C GLU A 97 -1.64 4.53 -2.23
N PRO A 98 -0.47 3.99 -2.66
CA PRO A 98 0.23 2.92 -1.93
C PRO A 98 0.57 3.27 -0.48
N ASP A 99 0.79 4.56 -0.17
CA ASP A 99 1.06 5.06 1.18
C ASP A 99 -0.22 5.33 2.01
N GLY A 100 -1.38 4.98 1.46
CA GLY A 100 -2.70 5.08 2.09
C GLY A 100 -3.39 6.43 1.93
N LYS A 101 -2.77 7.41 1.25
CA LYS A 101 -3.42 8.71 1.01
C LYS A 101 -4.64 8.56 0.12
N PHE A 102 -5.70 9.30 0.47
CA PHE A 102 -6.95 9.29 -0.27
C PHE A 102 -6.80 10.04 -1.60
N ILE A 103 -7.36 9.48 -2.67
CA ILE A 103 -7.38 10.08 -4.02
C ILE A 103 -8.78 10.60 -4.35
N SER A 104 -9.79 9.73 -4.33
CA SER A 104 -11.17 10.05 -4.75
C SER A 104 -12.17 9.01 -4.29
N GLY A 105 -13.47 9.32 -4.34
CA GLY A 105 -14.59 8.44 -4.00
C GLY A 105 -15.38 8.93 -2.79
N ARG A 106 -16.04 8.02 -2.05
CA ARG A 106 -16.95 8.39 -0.94
C ARG A 106 -16.31 8.41 0.45
N ALA A 107 -15.08 7.91 0.59
CA ALA A 107 -14.38 8.08 1.85
C ALA A 107 -14.00 9.57 2.04
N THR A 108 -13.95 10.01 3.29
CA THR A 108 -13.64 11.40 3.67
C THR A 108 -12.24 11.56 4.25
N ARG A 109 -11.48 10.47 4.37
CA ARG A 109 -10.15 10.42 5.00
C ARG A 109 -9.25 9.36 4.38
N HIS A 110 -8.00 9.33 4.78
CA HIS A 110 -7.00 8.34 4.34
C HIS A 110 -7.31 6.94 4.88
N MET A 111 -6.62 5.92 4.34
CA MET A 111 -6.66 4.58 4.93
C MET A 111 -6.18 4.64 6.39
N ASP A 112 -6.88 3.93 7.27
CA ASP A 112 -6.55 3.84 8.70
C ASP A 112 -5.20 3.16 8.85
N ARG A 113 -4.25 3.81 9.51
CA ARG A 113 -2.93 3.23 9.77
C ARG A 113 -2.94 2.47 11.09
N LEU A 114 -2.23 1.36 11.14
CA LEU A 114 -2.04 0.55 12.33
C LEU A 114 -0.67 0.86 12.94
N PRO A 115 -0.51 0.82 14.28
CA PRO A 115 0.82 0.88 14.89
C PRO A 115 1.74 -0.18 14.29
N ILE A 116 2.93 0.26 13.94
CA ILE A 116 3.92 -0.54 13.23
C ILE A 116 5.30 -0.28 13.83
N ARG A 117 6.10 -1.33 13.99
CA ARG A 117 7.50 -1.25 14.40
C ARG A 117 8.30 -2.39 13.78
N THR A 118 9.61 -2.24 13.71
CA THR A 118 10.52 -3.29 13.27
C THR A 118 11.39 -3.79 14.42
N ASP A 119 11.79 -5.05 14.37
CA ASP A 119 12.82 -5.62 15.23
C ASP A 119 13.55 -6.73 14.43
N GLY A 120 14.86 -6.55 14.23
CA GLY A 120 15.65 -7.37 13.33
C GLY A 120 15.07 -7.42 11.91
N SER A 121 14.80 -8.63 11.43
CA SER A 121 14.23 -8.89 10.10
C SER A 121 12.69 -8.95 10.08
N GLN A 122 12.04 -8.60 11.18
CA GLN A 122 10.59 -8.71 11.36
C GLN A 122 9.95 -7.33 11.51
N VAL A 123 8.73 -7.21 11.02
CA VAL A 123 7.82 -6.10 11.30
C VAL A 123 6.67 -6.61 12.17
N TYR A 124 6.30 -5.82 13.17
CA TYR A 124 5.23 -6.08 14.12
C TYR A 124 4.16 -5.03 13.91
N VAL A 125 2.91 -5.49 13.82
CA VAL A 125 1.73 -4.64 13.61
C VAL A 125 0.72 -4.92 14.71
N ASP A 126 0.16 -3.88 15.31
CA ASP A 126 -0.96 -4.00 16.26
C ASP A 126 -2.29 -3.72 15.53
N PRO A 127 -3.08 -4.74 15.15
CA PRO A 127 -4.36 -4.55 14.47
C PRO A 127 -5.48 -4.06 15.41
N ASP A 128 -5.30 -4.10 16.73
CA ASP A 128 -6.32 -3.72 17.72
C ASP A 128 -6.34 -2.20 17.96
N ARG A 129 -5.47 -1.45 17.29
CA ARG A 129 -5.37 0.02 17.37
C ARG A 129 -5.30 0.64 15.99
N VAL A 130 -5.98 1.76 15.82
CA VAL A 130 -6.04 2.51 14.56
C VAL A 130 -5.69 3.98 14.77
N PHE A 131 -4.99 4.55 13.80
CA PHE A 131 -4.82 5.98 13.63
C PHE A 131 -5.67 6.44 12.45
N GLU A 132 -6.66 7.29 12.72
CA GLU A 132 -7.54 7.87 11.72
C GLU A 132 -7.04 9.28 11.38
N SER A 133 -6.81 9.58 10.10
CA SER A 133 -6.12 10.83 9.70
C SER A 133 -6.91 12.11 10.05
N ASP A 134 -8.22 12.02 10.23
CA ASP A 134 -9.12 13.11 10.61
C ASP A 134 -9.28 13.28 12.13
N LYS A 135 -8.86 12.28 12.94
CA LYS A 135 -8.90 12.33 14.41
C LYS A 135 -7.51 12.47 15.03
N ASP A 136 -6.50 11.86 14.41
CA ASP A 136 -5.11 11.84 14.87
C ASP A 136 -4.16 11.91 13.67
N ALA A 137 -4.05 13.11 13.09
CA ALA A 137 -3.16 13.36 11.96
C ALA A 137 -1.68 13.09 12.28
N ALA A 138 -1.26 13.38 13.52
CA ALA A 138 0.12 13.19 13.96
C ALA A 138 0.47 11.70 14.10
N GLY A 139 -0.39 10.92 14.79
CA GLY A 139 -0.25 9.48 14.90
C GLY A 139 -0.31 8.80 13.54
N TRP A 140 -1.24 9.22 12.66
CA TRP A 140 -1.31 8.72 11.30
C TRP A 140 -0.02 8.98 10.52
N ALA A 141 0.52 10.21 10.58
CA ALA A 141 1.76 10.55 9.89
C ALA A 141 2.97 9.75 10.42
N ALA A 142 3.03 9.52 11.73
CA ALA A 142 4.11 8.80 12.40
C ALA A 142 4.03 7.27 12.26
N ALA A 143 2.86 6.70 11.95
CA ALA A 143 2.65 5.26 11.83
C ALA A 143 3.22 4.67 10.52
N MET A 144 4.54 4.71 10.39
CA MET A 144 5.33 4.12 9.31
C MET A 144 6.77 3.87 9.78
N VAL A 145 7.47 2.95 9.12
CA VAL A 145 8.88 2.66 9.44
C VAL A 145 9.73 2.75 8.18
N LYS A 146 10.85 3.47 8.23
CA LYS A 146 11.82 3.50 7.12
C LYS A 146 12.63 2.19 7.06
N VAL A 147 12.84 1.66 5.86
CA VAL A 147 13.49 0.35 5.58
C VAL A 147 14.25 0.33 4.26
#